data_AF-A0A7R7JHE8-F1
#
_entry.id   AF-A0A7R7JHE8-F1
#
_cell.length_a   1.000
_cell.length_b   1.000
_cell.length_c   1.000
_cell.angle_alpha   90.00
_cell.angle_beta   90.00
_cell.angle_gamma   90.00
#
_symmetry.space_group_name_H-M   'P 1'
#
loop_
_entity.id
_entity.type
_entity.pdbx_description
1 polymer ?
#
loop_
_entity_poly.entity_id
_entity_poly.type
_entity_poly.pdbx_seq_one_letter_code
_entity_poly.pdbx_strand_id
1 'polypeptide(L)'
;MIGGKLTEYRYMAQDVLDRAIRLRGLVAGACRTRNLPLVGAPANPGSTARPVTGLPASLVARYGAEAPSVLAAATCERPTGPVADGIDVIRAEFEYAVTHEGALTVDDIVDRRTRIGLVPADRERVVDVAKEFVASLG
;
A
#
# COMPACT_ATOMS: atom_id res chain seq x y z
N MET A 1 -7.62 23.44 -5.16
CA MET A 1 -8.52 22.88 -4.12
C MET A 1 -8.11 23.45 -2.79
N ILE A 2 -9.03 24.03 -2.04
CA ILE A 2 -8.75 24.57 -0.70
C ILE A 2 -9.73 23.88 0.25
N GLY A 3 -9.21 23.27 1.32
CA GLY A 3 -10.00 22.46 2.27
C GLY A 3 -10.20 21.00 1.86
N GLY A 4 -11.08 20.31 2.60
CA GLY A 4 -11.51 18.93 2.35
C GLY A 4 -11.12 17.93 3.45
N LYS A 5 -12.06 17.06 3.85
CA LYS A 5 -11.79 15.95 4.76
C LYS A 5 -11.50 14.66 3.98
N LEU A 6 -10.82 13.72 4.63
CA LEU A 6 -10.62 12.37 4.08
C LEU A 6 -11.94 11.66 3.75
N THR A 7 -13.05 12.02 4.39
CA THR A 7 -14.38 11.46 4.09
C THR A 7 -14.97 11.98 2.78
N GLU A 8 -14.50 13.11 2.27
CA GLU A 8 -15.03 13.80 1.09
C GLU A 8 -14.12 13.66 -0.14
N TYR A 9 -12.94 13.05 0.03
CA TYR A 9 -11.86 13.04 -0.97
C TYR A 9 -12.32 12.62 -2.38
N ARG A 10 -13.15 11.58 -2.49
CA ARG A 10 -13.62 11.05 -3.77
C ARG A 10 -14.57 12.02 -4.48
N TYR A 11 -15.47 12.66 -3.75
CA TYR A 11 -16.37 13.68 -4.32
C TYR A 11 -15.56 14.87 -4.81
N MET A 12 -14.61 15.35 -4.00
CA MET A 12 -13.72 16.45 -4.41
C MET A 12 -12.88 16.11 -5.65
N ALA A 13 -12.35 14.88 -5.73
CA ALA A 13 -11.60 14.43 -6.89
C ALA A 13 -12.46 14.40 -8.16
N GLN A 14 -13.72 13.99 -8.05
CA GLN A 14 -14.67 14.05 -9.15
C GLN A 14 -14.93 15.49 -9.58
N ASP A 15 -15.22 16.41 -8.65
CA ASP A 15 -15.47 17.83 -8.96
C ASP A 15 -14.29 18.48 -9.68
N VAL A 16 -13.06 18.16 -9.27
CA VAL A 16 -11.84 18.63 -9.94
C VAL A 16 -11.75 18.12 -11.37
N LEU A 17 -12.00 16.82 -11.59
CA LEU A 17 -11.97 16.24 -12.92
C LEU A 17 -13.07 16.80 -13.81
N ASP A 18 -14.30 16.91 -13.31
CA ASP A 18 -15.44 17.47 -14.05
C ASP A 18 -15.15 18.92 -14.48
N ARG A 19 -14.50 19.71 -13.61
CA ARG A 19 -14.05 21.07 -13.94
C ARG A 19 -12.94 21.06 -14.99
N ALA A 20 -11.93 20.20 -14.86
CA ALA A 20 -10.82 20.10 -15.80
C ALA A 20 -11.31 19.68 -17.21
N ILE A 21 -12.19 18.69 -17.28
CA ILE A 21 -12.83 18.21 -18.52
C ILE A 21 -13.53 19.35 -19.23
N ARG A 22 -14.38 20.10 -18.52
CA ARG A 22 -15.12 21.24 -19.08
C ARG A 22 -14.19 22.34 -19.59
N LEU A 23 -13.16 22.69 -18.82
CA LEU A 23 -12.21 23.74 -19.18
C LEU A 23 -11.33 23.38 -20.38
N ARG A 24 -11.08 22.09 -20.59
CA ARG A 24 -10.23 21.58 -21.67
C ARG A 24 -11.03 21.07 -22.87
N GLY A 25 -12.36 21.14 -22.82
CA GLY A 25 -13.23 20.61 -23.89
C GLY A 25 -13.05 19.11 -24.13
N LEU A 26 -12.67 18.36 -23.09
CA LEU A 26 -12.46 16.91 -23.20
C LEU A 26 -13.80 16.17 -23.25
N VAL A 27 -13.85 15.07 -23.99
CA VAL A 27 -14.99 14.14 -23.97
C VAL A 27 -14.73 13.09 -22.89
N ALA A 28 -15.67 12.93 -21.95
CA ALA A 28 -15.60 11.93 -20.90
C ALA A 28 -17.00 11.36 -20.61
N GLY A 29 -17.03 10.10 -20.15
CA GLY A 29 -18.26 9.47 -19.65
C GLY A 29 -18.58 9.87 -18.21
N ALA A 30 -19.66 9.31 -17.67
CA ALA A 30 -20.04 9.52 -16.27
C ALA A 30 -18.95 9.00 -15.30
N CYS A 31 -18.74 9.70 -14.19
CA CYS A 31 -17.79 9.29 -13.15
C CYS A 31 -18.22 7.95 -12.53
N ARG A 32 -17.30 6.97 -12.55
CA ARG A 32 -17.54 5.60 -12.04
C ARG A 32 -16.92 5.34 -10.66
N THR A 33 -16.16 6.29 -10.12
CA THR A 33 -15.34 6.09 -8.91
C THR A 33 -16.15 5.80 -7.65
N ARG A 34 -17.47 6.10 -7.65
CA ARG A 34 -18.36 5.80 -6.51
C ARG A 34 -18.37 4.33 -6.13
N ASN A 35 -18.35 3.44 -7.12
CA ASN A 35 -18.43 1.99 -6.93
C ASN A 35 -17.16 1.27 -7.42
N LEU A 36 -16.08 2.00 -7.69
CA LEU A 36 -14.83 1.43 -8.14
C LEU A 36 -14.07 0.87 -6.93
N PRO A 37 -13.86 -0.46 -6.82
CA PRO A 37 -13.14 -1.04 -5.70
C PRO A 37 -11.67 -0.60 -5.74
N LEU A 38 -11.11 -0.22 -4.58
CA LEU A 38 -9.70 0.16 -4.48
C LEU A 38 -8.78 -1.07 -4.50
N VAL A 39 -7.48 -0.85 -4.70
CA VAL A 39 -6.47 -1.92 -4.61
C VAL A 39 -6.58 -2.63 -3.25
N GLY A 40 -6.44 -3.95 -3.24
CA GLY A 40 -6.67 -4.79 -2.06
C GLY A 40 -8.13 -5.16 -1.80
N ALA A 41 -9.10 -4.55 -2.49
CA ALA A 41 -10.49 -5.02 -2.43
C ALA A 41 -10.70 -6.27 -3.31
N PRO A 42 -11.48 -7.29 -2.86
CA PRO A 42 -11.68 -8.53 -3.62
C PRO A 42 -12.24 -8.37 -5.04
N ALA A 43 -13.02 -7.32 -5.28
CA ALA A 43 -13.63 -7.02 -6.57
C ALA A 43 -12.79 -6.06 -7.43
N ASN A 44 -11.57 -5.70 -7.00
CA ASN A 44 -10.71 -4.83 -7.77
C ASN A 44 -10.31 -5.53 -9.09
N PRO A 45 -10.56 -4.91 -10.26
CA PRO A 45 -10.32 -5.54 -11.56
C PRO A 45 -8.84 -5.74 -11.88
N GLY A 46 -7.94 -5.05 -11.18
CA GLY A 46 -6.49 -5.23 -11.28
C GLY A 46 -5.95 -6.31 -10.35
N SER A 47 -6.77 -6.91 -9.48
CA SER A 47 -6.32 -8.01 -8.63
C SER A 47 -6.13 -9.26 -9.49
N THR A 48 -4.89 -9.70 -9.57
CA THR A 48 -4.48 -10.88 -10.37
C THR A 48 -4.15 -12.09 -9.50
N ALA A 49 -4.11 -11.91 -8.19
CA ALA A 49 -3.73 -12.92 -7.24
C ALA A 49 -4.80 -14.01 -7.12
N ARG A 50 -4.38 -15.27 -7.22
CA ARG A 50 -5.24 -16.40 -6.86
C ARG A 50 -5.43 -16.43 -5.33
N PRO A 51 -6.61 -16.82 -4.83
CA PRO A 51 -6.79 -17.05 -3.40
C PRO A 51 -5.76 -18.08 -2.91
N VAL A 52 -4.96 -17.71 -1.91
CA VAL A 52 -4.01 -18.60 -1.24
C VAL A 52 -4.49 -18.80 0.20
N THR A 53 -4.55 -20.04 0.65
CA THR A 53 -4.90 -20.40 2.02
C THR A 53 -3.66 -20.40 2.91
N GLY A 54 -3.83 -20.15 4.21
CA GLY A 54 -2.73 -20.21 5.18
C GLY A 54 -1.84 -18.97 5.25
N LEU A 55 -2.28 -17.84 4.68
CA LEU A 55 -1.58 -16.56 4.84
C LEU A 55 -1.71 -16.02 6.28
N PRO A 56 -0.69 -15.29 6.79
CA PRO A 56 -0.80 -14.61 8.06
C PRO A 56 -2.01 -13.66 8.09
N ALA A 57 -2.79 -13.69 9.18
CA ALA A 57 -3.98 -12.86 9.31
C ALA A 57 -3.66 -11.35 9.28
N SER A 58 -2.52 -10.95 9.84
CA SER A 58 -2.03 -9.56 9.80
C SER A 58 -1.76 -9.08 8.37
N LEU A 59 -1.16 -9.93 7.53
CA LEU A 59 -0.88 -9.64 6.13
C LEU A 59 -2.19 -9.44 5.35
N VAL A 60 -3.18 -10.33 5.53
CA VAL A 60 -4.50 -10.20 4.90
C VAL A 60 -5.24 -8.96 5.40
N ALA A 61 -5.14 -8.63 6.69
CA ALA A 61 -5.77 -7.44 7.24
C ALA A 61 -5.23 -6.12 6.65
N ARG A 62 -3.94 -6.09 6.27
CA ARG A 62 -3.29 -4.91 5.69
C ARG A 62 -3.42 -4.82 4.18
N TYR A 63 -3.24 -5.91 3.46
CA TYR A 63 -3.19 -5.94 1.98
C TYR A 63 -4.48 -6.43 1.32
N GLY A 64 -5.39 -7.05 2.08
CA GLY A 64 -6.62 -7.62 1.55
C GLY A 64 -6.34 -8.66 0.47
N ALA A 65 -6.96 -8.48 -0.70
CA ALA A 65 -6.81 -9.36 -1.85
C ALA A 65 -5.39 -9.38 -2.46
N GLU A 66 -4.54 -8.38 -2.14
CA GLU A 66 -3.14 -8.35 -2.61
C GLU A 66 -2.19 -9.13 -1.70
N ALA A 67 -2.64 -9.64 -0.55
CA ALA A 67 -1.78 -10.39 0.37
C ALA A 67 -1.01 -11.56 -0.29
N PRO A 68 -1.60 -12.36 -1.21
CA PRO A 68 -0.84 -13.38 -1.92
C PRO A 68 0.22 -12.79 -2.87
N SER A 69 -0.06 -11.65 -3.51
CA SER A 69 0.90 -10.95 -4.40
C SER A 69 2.16 -10.54 -3.63
N VAL A 70 2.00 -10.07 -2.39
CA VAL A 70 3.12 -9.63 -1.53
C VAL A 70 4.14 -10.76 -1.36
N LEU A 71 3.69 -11.97 -1.05
CA LEU A 71 4.58 -13.13 -0.90
C LEU A 71 5.10 -13.65 -2.24
N ALA A 72 4.25 -13.67 -3.27
CA ALA A 72 4.61 -14.19 -4.58
C ALA A 72 5.69 -13.33 -5.28
N ALA A 73 5.70 -12.02 -5.01
CA ALA A 73 6.67 -11.08 -5.56
C ALA A 73 7.98 -11.01 -4.76
N ALA A 74 8.03 -11.58 -3.55
CA ALA A 74 9.17 -11.43 -2.66
C ALA A 74 10.40 -12.18 -3.19
N THR A 75 11.55 -11.50 -3.23
CA THR A 75 12.85 -12.05 -3.62
C THR A 75 13.89 -11.94 -2.51
N CYS A 76 13.56 -11.25 -1.42
CA CYS A 76 14.44 -11.09 -0.27
C CYS A 76 14.65 -12.39 0.53
N GLU A 77 15.72 -12.40 1.33
CA GLU A 77 15.97 -13.50 2.26
C GLU A 77 14.90 -13.56 3.37
N ARG A 78 14.43 -14.78 3.66
CA ARG A 78 13.43 -15.09 4.68
C ARG A 78 12.16 -14.22 4.53
N PRO A 79 11.46 -14.28 3.38
CA PRO A 79 10.37 -13.36 3.06
C PRO A 79 9.19 -13.44 4.05
N THR A 80 8.95 -14.62 4.63
CA THR A 80 7.92 -14.86 5.65
C THR A 80 8.40 -14.62 7.09
N GLY A 81 9.68 -14.30 7.29
CA GLY A 81 10.23 -13.98 8.61
C GLY A 81 9.77 -12.58 9.07
N PRO A 82 9.56 -12.38 10.38
CA PRO A 82 9.22 -11.06 10.90
C PRO A 82 10.40 -10.09 10.72
N VAL A 83 10.10 -8.79 10.59
CA VAL A 83 11.13 -7.75 10.48
C VAL A 83 11.88 -7.54 11.80
N ALA A 84 11.25 -7.86 12.93
CA ALA A 84 11.87 -7.92 14.26
C ALA A 84 11.02 -8.80 15.18
N ASP A 85 11.61 -9.30 16.27
CA ASP A 85 10.91 -10.11 17.26
C ASP A 85 9.70 -9.36 17.83
N GLY A 86 8.53 -10.02 17.86
CA GLY A 86 7.28 -9.45 18.35
C GLY A 86 6.61 -8.45 17.39
N ILE A 87 7.10 -8.26 16.17
CA ILE A 87 6.45 -7.47 15.11
C ILE A 87 5.75 -8.41 14.13
N ASP A 88 4.48 -8.12 13.80
CA ASP A 88 3.63 -8.96 12.93
C ASP A 88 3.72 -8.61 11.43
N VAL A 89 4.68 -7.75 11.08
CA VAL A 89 5.09 -7.37 9.73
C VAL A 89 6.25 -8.26 9.30
N ILE A 90 6.11 -8.88 8.12
CA ILE A 90 7.14 -9.76 7.55
C ILE A 90 8.03 -9.02 6.57
N ARG A 91 9.23 -9.56 6.32
CA ARG A 91 10.24 -8.96 5.43
C ARG A 91 9.74 -8.73 4.01
N ALA A 92 8.90 -9.63 3.48
CA ALA A 92 8.28 -9.46 2.15
C ALA A 92 7.51 -8.15 2.02
N GLU A 93 6.94 -7.62 3.10
CA GLU A 93 6.17 -6.38 3.06
C GLU A 93 7.06 -5.14 2.93
N PHE A 94 8.24 -5.16 3.55
CA PHE A 94 9.22 -4.09 3.38
C PHE A 94 9.73 -4.06 1.92
N GLU A 95 9.98 -5.24 1.33
CA GLU A 95 10.32 -5.35 -0.09
C GLU A 95 9.18 -4.87 -1.00
N TYR A 96 7.95 -5.28 -0.69
CA TYR A 96 6.76 -4.90 -1.47
C TYR A 96 6.48 -3.40 -1.39
N ALA A 97 6.68 -2.79 -0.21
CA ALA A 97 6.58 -1.34 -0.03
C ALA A 97 7.47 -0.58 -1.02
N VAL A 98 8.69 -1.06 -1.22
CA VAL A 98 9.68 -0.48 -2.14
C VAL A 98 9.31 -0.76 -3.61
N THR A 99 9.07 -2.02 -3.94
CA THR A 99 8.95 -2.48 -5.33
C THR A 99 7.58 -2.18 -5.97
N HIS A 100 6.51 -2.16 -5.17
CA HIS A 100 5.14 -2.06 -5.66
C HIS A 100 4.36 -0.87 -5.09
N GLU A 101 4.73 -0.38 -3.90
CA GLU A 101 4.01 0.72 -3.24
C GLU A 101 4.76 2.07 -3.27
N GLY A 102 5.91 2.12 -3.96
CA GLY A 102 6.68 3.33 -4.21
C GLY A 102 7.30 3.95 -2.95
N ALA A 103 7.66 3.15 -1.95
CA ALA A 103 8.47 3.61 -0.82
C ALA A 103 9.89 3.95 -1.31
N LEU A 104 10.34 5.17 -1.01
CA LEU A 104 11.66 5.66 -1.41
C LEU A 104 12.57 5.92 -0.21
N THR A 105 11.99 5.91 0.99
CA THR A 105 12.67 6.23 2.24
C THR A 105 12.28 5.24 3.34
N VAL A 106 13.09 5.17 4.40
CA VAL A 106 12.77 4.37 5.59
C VAL A 106 11.44 4.81 6.20
N ASP A 107 11.17 6.12 6.20
CA ASP A 107 9.93 6.69 6.75
C ASP A 107 8.70 6.25 5.94
N ASP A 108 8.83 6.06 4.62
CA ASP A 108 7.73 5.53 3.82
C ASP A 108 7.36 4.11 4.25
N ILE A 109 8.36 3.26 4.50
CA ILE A 109 8.13 1.89 4.98
C ILE A 109 7.56 1.91 6.40
N VAL A 110 8.24 2.57 7.33
CA VAL A 110 8.03 2.41 8.77
C VAL A 110 6.85 3.26 9.28
N ASP A 111 6.65 4.46 8.75
CA ASP A 111 5.62 5.38 9.24
C ASP A 111 4.34 5.37 8.40
N ARG A 112 4.45 5.11 7.08
CA ARG A 112 3.31 5.24 6.16
C ARG A 112 2.70 3.91 5.77
N ARG A 113 3.51 2.96 5.27
CA ARG A 113 3.02 1.67 4.75
C ARG A 113 2.68 0.69 5.85
N THR A 114 3.54 0.59 6.87
CA THR A 114 3.37 -0.39 7.96
C THR A 114 2.87 0.25 9.25
N ARG A 115 3.16 1.54 9.46
CA ARG A 115 2.82 2.31 10.67
C ARG A 115 3.43 1.76 11.96
N ILE A 116 4.46 0.91 11.88
CA ILE A 116 5.25 0.46 13.03
C ILE A 116 5.81 1.67 13.79
N GLY A 117 6.12 2.75 13.07
CA GLY A 117 6.63 4.00 13.61
C GLY A 117 5.73 4.75 14.60
N LEU A 118 4.45 4.36 14.73
CA LEU A 118 3.55 4.91 15.74
C LEU A 118 3.99 4.55 17.18
N VAL A 119 4.78 3.49 17.34
CA VAL A 119 5.40 3.11 18.61
C VAL A 119 6.91 3.34 18.50
N PRO A 120 7.49 4.33 19.21
CA PRO A 120 8.91 4.66 19.08
C PRO A 120 9.86 3.48 19.32
N ALA A 121 9.58 2.66 20.33
CA ALA A 121 10.37 1.46 20.63
C ALA A 121 10.31 0.40 19.52
N ASP A 122 9.23 0.35 18.74
CA ASP A 122 9.06 -0.59 17.64
C ASP A 122 9.80 -0.07 16.40
N ARG A 123 9.73 1.24 16.17
CA ARG A 123 10.50 1.95 15.14
C ARG A 123 12.00 1.63 15.28
N GLU A 124 12.56 1.84 16.46
CA GLU A 124 13.99 1.62 16.72
C GLU A 124 14.42 0.20 16.36
N ARG A 125 13.56 -0.80 16.58
CA ARG A 125 13.84 -2.22 16.29
C ARG A 125 13.84 -2.57 14.80
N VAL A 126 13.19 -1.76 13.95
CA VAL A 126 12.99 -2.12 12.53
C VAL A 126 13.69 -1.19 11.53
N VAL A 127 14.18 -0.02 11.98
CA VAL A 127 14.78 0.99 11.10
C VAL A 127 15.97 0.44 10.32
N ASP A 128 16.85 -0.35 10.94
CA ASP A 128 18.02 -0.89 10.24
C ASP A 128 17.61 -1.93 9.19
N VAL A 129 16.61 -2.77 9.48
CA VAL A 129 16.03 -3.69 8.50
C VAL A 129 15.39 -2.93 7.34
N ALA A 130 14.68 -1.84 7.60
CA ALA A 130 14.09 -1.02 6.55
C ALA A 130 15.15 -0.37 5.63
N LYS A 131 16.32 0.01 6.17
CA LYS A 131 17.44 0.55 5.36
C LYS A 131 17.97 -0.48 4.36
N GLU A 132 17.98 -1.76 4.71
CA GLU A 132 18.39 -2.85 3.78
C GLU A 132 17.56 -2.81 2.49
N PHE A 133 16.24 -2.60 2.60
CA PHE A 133 15.32 -2.59 1.47
C PHE A 133 15.33 -1.28 0.69
N VAL A 134 15.54 -0.15 1.35
CA VAL A 134 15.67 1.13 0.63
C VAL A 134 16.99 1.18 -0.15
N ALA A 135 18.07 0.61 0.42
CA ALA A 135 19.37 0.56 -0.25
C ALA A 135 19.36 -0.27 -1.54
N SER A 136 18.47 -1.27 -1.68
CA SER A 136 18.40 -2.09 -2.90
C SER A 136 17.81 -1.35 -4.11
N LEU A 137 17.33 -0.12 -3.95
CA LEU A 137 16.90 0.77 -5.04
C LEU A 137 18.08 1.43 -5.79
N GLY A 138 19.32 1.32 -5.30
CA GLY A 138 20.51 1.96 -5.89
C GLY A 138 21.81 1.59 -5.21
#